data_AF-A0A395I0E5-F1
#
_entry.id   AF-A0A395I0E5-F1
#
_cell.length_a   1.000
_cell.length_b   1.000
_cell.length_c   1.000
_cell.angle_alpha   90.00
_cell.angle_beta   90.00
_cell.angle_gamma   90.00
#
_symmetry.space_group_name_H-M   'P 1'
#
loop_
_entity.id
_entity.type
_entity.pdbx_description
1 polymer ?
#
loop_
_entity_poly.entity_id
_entity_poly.type
_entity_poly.pdbx_seq_one_letter_code
_entity_poly.pdbx_strand_id
1 'polypeptide(L)'
;MSAGGLALLLRNQPYQFNGLKEIGLVVYIANLVFFTIIGSLMITRFILYNNLMDSLRHDREGFFFPTFWLSIATMISGLSAYFASETTPRLNYALEALFWAYSICTFASAAIQYSFVFSYHTFPLQTMMPSWILPAFPIMLSGTIASAASAYQPAVSATPMIVAGITFQGLGLCISFMMYAHYIGRLMETGIPSSEHRPGMFICVGPPAFTCLALIGMANGLPEGFSLLGDAGMDDRHVLRVLAISAGIFLWALSVWFFCIAVGSVARAPPHDFHLNWWAMVFPNTGLTLATITLAKSLNSDAFKWVGTGMSLCVISMFIFVFVSTIRAVLKKSIVWPGRDEDVSELFE
;
A
#
# COMPACT_ATOMS: atom_id res chain seq x y z
N MET A 1 6.18 -4.96 -4.21
CA MET A 1 5.61 -4.15 -3.11
C MET A 1 5.81 -4.74 -1.72
N SER A 2 5.45 -6.01 -1.43
CA SER A 2 5.48 -6.55 -0.06
C SER A 2 6.87 -6.56 0.57
N ALA A 3 7.91 -6.89 -0.21
CA ALA A 3 9.29 -6.82 0.26
C ALA A 3 9.69 -5.36 0.61
N GLY A 4 9.31 -4.39 -0.23
CA GLY A 4 9.51 -2.97 0.07
C GLY A 4 8.77 -2.50 1.33
N GLY A 5 7.53 -2.97 1.54
CA GLY A 5 6.81 -2.76 2.79
C GLY A 5 7.54 -3.36 4.00
N LEU A 6 8.03 -4.59 3.88
CA LEU A 6 8.79 -5.26 4.94
C LEU A 6 10.08 -4.52 5.28
N ALA A 7 10.81 -4.00 4.28
CA ALA A 7 11.98 -3.17 4.51
C ALA A 7 11.63 -1.92 5.32
N LEU A 8 10.58 -1.18 4.91
CA LEU A 8 10.09 -0.02 5.66
C LEU A 8 9.70 -0.38 7.09
N LEU A 9 9.08 -1.55 7.28
CA LEU A 9 8.69 -2.05 8.59
C LEU A 9 9.90 -2.32 9.49
N LEU A 10 10.94 -2.97 8.96
CA LEU A 10 12.18 -3.24 9.69
C LEU A 10 12.90 -1.94 10.07
N ARG A 11 12.97 -0.98 9.15
CA ARG A 11 13.58 0.34 9.39
C ARG A 11 12.89 1.14 10.49
N ASN A 12 11.57 0.99 10.62
CA ASN A 12 10.73 1.79 11.50
C ASN A 12 10.42 1.13 12.85
N GLN A 13 10.95 -0.06 13.14
CA GLN A 13 10.69 -0.74 14.42
C GLN A 13 10.95 0.18 15.63
N PRO A 14 10.10 0.11 16.66
CA PRO A 14 10.27 0.92 17.87
C PRO A 14 11.51 0.51 18.67
N TYR A 15 11.87 -0.77 18.63
CA TYR A 15 13.06 -1.33 19.27
C TYR A 15 14.05 -1.77 18.20
N GLN A 16 15.23 -1.15 18.19
CA GLN A 16 16.30 -1.43 17.23
C GLN A 16 17.40 -2.26 17.89
N PHE A 17 17.98 -3.20 17.16
CA PHE A 17 19.20 -3.92 17.55
C PHE A 17 20.24 -3.79 16.43
N ASN A 18 21.51 -3.99 16.79
CA ASN A 18 22.61 -3.94 15.83
C ASN A 18 22.40 -4.97 14.72
N GLY A 19 22.29 -4.54 13.46
CA GLY A 19 22.00 -5.42 12.33
C GLY A 19 20.57 -5.31 11.79
N LEU A 20 19.60 -4.79 12.54
CA LEU A 20 18.19 -4.71 12.07
C LEU A 20 18.04 -3.80 10.84
N LYS A 21 18.77 -2.67 10.84
CA LYS A 21 18.78 -1.73 9.71
C LYS A 21 19.41 -2.39 8.48
N GLU A 22 20.49 -3.13 8.67
CA GLU A 22 21.22 -3.85 7.62
C GLU A 22 20.35 -4.97 7.03
N ILE A 23 19.65 -5.74 7.86
CA ILE A 23 18.67 -6.76 7.40
C ILE A 23 17.59 -6.08 6.56
N GLY A 24 17.03 -4.97 7.05
CA GLY A 24 16.02 -4.23 6.30
C GLY A 24 16.55 -3.70 4.96
N LEU A 25 17.80 -3.24 4.91
CA LEU A 25 18.45 -2.81 3.67
C LEU A 25 18.62 -3.97 2.68
N VAL A 26 18.98 -5.16 3.15
CA VAL A 26 19.05 -6.36 2.31
C VAL A 26 17.67 -6.68 1.71
N VAL A 27 16.60 -6.61 2.52
CA VAL A 27 15.22 -6.81 2.04
C VAL A 27 14.82 -5.72 1.04
N TYR A 28 15.25 -4.47 1.25
CA TYR A 28 15.03 -3.38 0.30
C TYR A 28 15.72 -3.64 -1.05
N ILE A 29 16.99 -4.07 -1.04
CA ILE A 29 17.72 -4.43 -2.25
C ILE A 29 17.04 -5.62 -2.95
N ALA A 30 16.60 -6.64 -2.21
CA ALA A 30 15.84 -7.75 -2.78
C ALA A 30 14.53 -7.28 -3.45
N ASN A 31 13.83 -6.29 -2.88
CA ASN A 31 12.66 -5.68 -3.51
C ASN A 31 12.99 -5.02 -4.86
N LEU A 32 14.14 -4.33 -4.96
CA LEU A 32 14.60 -3.76 -6.24
C LEU A 32 14.89 -4.85 -7.27
N VAL A 33 15.58 -5.91 -6.85
CA VAL A 33 15.90 -7.06 -7.73
C VAL A 33 14.62 -7.73 -8.23
N PHE A 34 13.65 -8.01 -7.35
CA PHE A 34 12.38 -8.60 -7.75
C PHE A 34 11.60 -7.70 -8.71
N PHE A 35 11.56 -6.39 -8.44
CA PHE A 35 10.90 -5.44 -9.33
C PHE A 35 11.53 -5.42 -10.72
N THR A 36 12.87 -5.39 -10.80
CA THR A 36 13.58 -5.42 -12.08
C THR A 36 13.32 -6.72 -12.83
N ILE A 37 13.47 -7.89 -12.18
CA ILE A 37 13.27 -9.18 -12.85
C ILE A 37 11.84 -9.33 -13.36
N ILE A 38 10.84 -9.14 -12.49
CA ILE A 38 9.43 -9.32 -12.87
C ILE A 38 9.01 -8.25 -13.89
N GLY A 39 9.46 -7.01 -13.72
CA GLY A 39 9.20 -5.92 -14.66
C GLY A 39 9.78 -6.20 -16.05
N SER A 40 11.02 -6.68 -16.14
CA SER A 40 11.64 -7.09 -17.40
C SER A 40 10.88 -8.23 -18.05
N LEU A 41 10.47 -9.25 -17.29
CA LEU A 41 9.69 -10.38 -17.82
C LEU A 41 8.31 -9.93 -18.36
N MET A 42 7.63 -9.01 -17.67
CA MET A 42 6.36 -8.44 -18.13
C MET A 42 6.54 -7.60 -19.40
N ILE A 43 7.59 -6.78 -19.48
CA ILE A 43 7.94 -6.05 -20.71
C ILE A 43 8.21 -7.03 -21.85
N THR A 44 8.97 -8.10 -21.60
CA THR A 44 9.21 -9.16 -22.59
C THR A 44 7.91 -9.81 -23.06
N ARG A 45 6.96 -10.14 -22.16
CA ARG A 45 5.62 -10.65 -22.53
C ARG A 45 4.94 -9.68 -23.50
N PHE A 46 4.89 -8.39 -23.15
CA PHE A 46 4.19 -7.41 -23.98
C PHE A 46 4.85 -7.14 -25.33
N ILE A 47 6.18 -7.24 -25.43
CA ILE A 47 6.89 -7.11 -26.70
C ILE A 47 6.67 -8.35 -27.58
N LEU A 48 6.78 -9.56 -27.01
CA LEU A 48 6.68 -10.80 -27.78
C LEU A 48 5.25 -11.11 -28.24
N TYR A 49 4.24 -10.78 -27.43
CA TYR A 49 2.83 -11.10 -27.72
C TYR A 49 1.99 -9.90 -28.12
N ASN A 50 2.53 -8.67 -28.06
CA ASN A 50 1.84 -7.42 -28.41
C ASN A 50 0.47 -7.23 -27.71
N ASN A 51 0.32 -7.75 -26.50
CA ASN A 51 -0.95 -7.87 -25.78
C ASN A 51 -1.06 -6.94 -24.55
N LEU A 52 -0.30 -5.84 -24.53
CA LEU A 52 -0.35 -4.86 -23.44
C LEU A 52 -1.77 -4.28 -23.28
N MET A 53 -2.38 -3.87 -24.39
CA MET A 53 -3.74 -3.33 -24.35
C MET A 53 -4.74 -4.39 -23.92
N ASP A 54 -4.57 -5.64 -24.32
CA ASP A 54 -5.48 -6.72 -23.91
C ASP A 54 -5.41 -6.96 -22.39
N SER A 55 -4.19 -7.01 -21.83
CA SER A 55 -3.94 -7.11 -20.38
C SER A 55 -4.58 -5.94 -19.60
N LEU A 56 -4.38 -4.70 -20.06
CA LEU A 56 -4.97 -3.52 -19.41
C LEU A 56 -6.50 -3.47 -19.51
N ARG A 57 -7.07 -4.07 -20.57
CA ARG A 57 -8.52 -4.11 -20.81
C ARG A 57 -9.18 -5.35 -20.20
N HIS A 58 -8.42 -6.29 -19.65
CA HIS A 58 -8.99 -7.47 -19.01
C HIS A 58 -9.78 -7.08 -17.77
N ASP A 59 -10.96 -7.68 -17.59
CA ASP A 59 -11.89 -7.45 -16.47
C ASP A 59 -11.30 -7.73 -15.08
N ARG A 60 -10.26 -8.56 -15.00
CA ARG A 60 -9.53 -8.93 -13.77
C ARG A 60 -8.11 -8.37 -13.77
N GLU A 61 -7.29 -8.71 -14.79
CA GLU A 61 -5.87 -8.34 -14.84
C GLU A 61 -5.68 -6.81 -14.78
N GLY A 62 -6.56 -6.04 -15.43
CA GLY A 62 -6.49 -4.58 -15.45
C GLY A 62 -6.53 -3.94 -14.06
N PHE A 63 -7.26 -4.52 -13.10
CA PHE A 63 -7.30 -4.05 -11.71
C PHE A 63 -6.00 -4.31 -10.94
N PHE A 64 -5.10 -5.17 -11.45
CA PHE A 64 -3.82 -5.45 -10.84
C PHE A 64 -2.66 -4.65 -11.46
N PHE A 65 -2.83 -3.97 -12.60
CA PHE A 65 -1.83 -2.99 -13.10
C PHE A 65 -1.37 -1.97 -12.04
N PRO A 66 -2.25 -1.41 -11.17
CA PRO A 66 -1.86 -0.52 -10.07
C PRO A 66 -0.77 -1.07 -9.14
N THR A 67 -0.64 -2.39 -9.02
CA THR A 67 0.38 -3.04 -8.17
C THR A 67 1.82 -2.75 -8.61
N PHE A 68 2.02 -2.41 -9.90
CA PHE A 68 3.27 -1.87 -10.43
C PHE A 68 3.63 -0.55 -9.73
N TRP A 69 2.68 0.39 -9.70
CA TRP A 69 2.87 1.68 -9.04
C TRP A 69 3.01 1.54 -7.52
N LEU A 70 2.27 0.64 -6.88
CA LEU A 70 2.46 0.35 -5.45
C LEU A 70 3.89 -0.11 -5.13
N SER A 71 4.51 -0.86 -6.04
CA SER A 71 5.91 -1.26 -5.89
C SER A 71 6.86 -0.06 -5.99
N ILE A 72 6.64 0.83 -6.95
CA ILE A 72 7.40 2.09 -7.08
C ILE A 72 7.26 2.95 -5.82
N ALA A 73 6.06 3.08 -5.25
CA ALA A 73 5.86 3.84 -4.02
C ALA A 73 6.73 3.32 -2.87
N THR A 74 6.75 1.99 -2.68
CA THR A 74 7.61 1.38 -1.65
C THR A 74 9.10 1.57 -1.94
N MET A 75 9.49 1.64 -3.21
CA MET A 75 10.88 1.91 -3.60
C MET A 75 11.28 3.35 -3.28
N ILE A 76 10.43 4.34 -3.59
CA ILE A 76 10.67 5.76 -3.27
C ILE A 76 10.70 5.97 -1.76
N SER A 77 9.70 5.46 -1.04
CA SER A 77 9.66 5.56 0.43
C SER A 77 10.86 4.86 1.09
N GLY A 78 11.29 3.71 0.57
CA GLY A 78 12.48 3.02 1.06
C GLY A 78 13.77 3.79 0.75
N LEU A 79 13.87 4.40 -0.44
CA LEU A 79 15.00 5.25 -0.80
C LEU A 79 15.17 6.39 0.21
N SER A 80 14.06 7.05 0.57
CA SER A 80 14.06 8.05 1.64
C SER A 80 14.47 7.45 2.98
N ALA A 81 13.82 6.37 3.42
CA ALA A 81 14.00 5.83 4.77
C ALA A 81 15.42 5.29 5.06
N TYR A 82 16.14 4.83 4.04
CA TYR A 82 17.49 4.27 4.19
C TYR A 82 18.62 5.25 3.88
N PHE A 83 18.40 6.19 2.96
CA PHE A 83 19.48 7.01 2.39
C PHE A 83 19.28 8.52 2.53
N ALA A 84 18.05 9.01 2.74
CA ALA A 84 17.83 10.44 2.91
C ALA A 84 18.34 10.93 4.27
N SER A 85 18.97 12.10 4.22
CA SER A 85 19.47 12.85 5.36
C SER A 85 19.60 14.32 4.97
N GLU A 86 19.85 15.20 5.94
CA GLU A 86 20.18 16.60 5.67
C GLU A 86 21.49 16.73 4.85
N THR A 87 22.38 15.74 4.94
CA THR A 87 23.67 15.75 4.23
C THR A 87 23.60 15.24 2.79
N THR A 88 22.43 14.80 2.30
CA THR A 88 22.25 14.23 0.97
C THR A 88 21.35 15.10 0.06
N PRO A 89 21.68 16.37 -0.20
CA PRO A 89 20.79 17.30 -0.91
C PRO A 89 20.45 16.83 -2.32
N ARG A 90 21.41 16.22 -3.04
CA ARG A 90 21.17 15.66 -4.39
C ARG A 90 20.10 14.57 -4.38
N LEU A 91 20.10 13.72 -3.35
CA LEU A 91 19.09 12.68 -3.19
C LEU A 91 17.74 13.29 -2.83
N ASN A 92 17.72 14.33 -1.99
CA ASN A 92 16.47 14.97 -1.58
C ASN A 92 15.80 15.65 -2.79
N TYR A 93 16.56 16.33 -3.66
CA TYR A 93 16.01 16.83 -4.94
C TYR A 93 15.48 15.72 -5.84
N ALA A 94 16.18 14.58 -5.92
CA ALA A 94 15.69 13.43 -6.68
C ALA A 94 14.40 12.86 -6.08
N LEU A 95 14.28 12.77 -4.75
CA LEU A 95 13.07 12.32 -4.05
C LEU A 95 11.88 13.25 -4.29
N GLU A 96 12.12 14.56 -4.30
CA GLU A 96 11.09 15.55 -4.65
C GLU A 96 10.61 15.37 -6.10
N ALA A 97 11.54 15.23 -7.05
CA ALA A 97 11.19 14.99 -8.46
C ALA A 97 10.42 13.67 -8.64
N LEU A 98 10.86 12.59 -7.98
CA LEU A 98 10.19 11.30 -7.99
C LEU A 98 8.78 11.36 -7.38
N PHE A 99 8.59 12.13 -6.31
CA PHE A 99 7.27 12.34 -5.70
C PHE A 99 6.30 13.00 -6.69
N TRP A 100 6.71 14.06 -7.38
CA TRP A 100 5.84 14.74 -8.33
C TRP A 100 5.54 13.89 -9.56
N ALA A 101 6.56 13.23 -10.12
CA ALA A 101 6.39 12.31 -11.23
C ALA A 101 5.42 11.16 -10.86
N TYR A 102 5.61 10.55 -9.69
CA TYR A 102 4.74 9.50 -9.18
C TYR A 102 3.29 10.00 -9.03
N SER A 103 3.10 11.17 -8.43
CA SER A 103 1.75 11.73 -8.20
C SER A 103 1.01 12.01 -9.51
N ILE A 104 1.70 12.61 -10.49
CA ILE A 104 1.11 12.91 -11.81
C ILE A 104 0.76 11.61 -12.54
N CYS A 105 1.70 10.66 -12.63
CA CYS A 105 1.49 9.40 -13.35
C CYS A 105 0.38 8.55 -12.70
N THR A 106 0.33 8.47 -11.37
CA THR A 106 -0.66 7.66 -10.67
C THR A 106 -2.04 8.29 -10.65
N PHE A 107 -2.14 9.63 -10.62
CA PHE A 107 -3.40 10.32 -10.81
C PHE A 107 -3.96 10.07 -12.21
N ALA A 108 -3.12 10.24 -13.25
CA ALA A 108 -3.50 9.95 -14.62
C ALA A 108 -3.91 8.47 -14.79
N SER A 109 -3.14 7.54 -14.22
CA SER A 109 -3.45 6.10 -14.24
C SER A 109 -4.81 5.81 -13.61
N ALA A 110 -5.10 6.36 -12.42
CA ALA A 110 -6.37 6.15 -11.73
C ALA A 110 -7.55 6.72 -12.53
N ALA A 111 -7.42 7.93 -13.06
CA ALA A 111 -8.45 8.57 -13.87
C ALA A 111 -8.74 7.77 -15.15
N ILE A 112 -7.68 7.39 -15.89
CA ILE A 112 -7.82 6.61 -17.13
C ILE A 112 -8.44 5.24 -16.84
N GLN A 113 -7.98 4.54 -15.80
CA GLN A 113 -8.51 3.21 -15.47
C GLN A 113 -9.97 3.26 -15.09
N TYR A 114 -10.40 4.16 -14.19
CA TYR A 114 -11.82 4.23 -13.83
C TYR A 114 -12.69 4.70 -14.99
N SER A 115 -12.21 5.62 -15.84
CA SER A 115 -12.94 6.01 -17.06
C SER A 115 -13.09 4.85 -18.03
N PHE A 116 -12.06 4.02 -18.20
CA PHE A 116 -12.09 2.88 -19.11
C PHE A 116 -12.92 1.71 -18.56
N VAL A 117 -12.58 1.24 -17.35
CA VAL A 117 -13.16 0.04 -16.71
C VAL A 117 -14.67 0.14 -16.64
N PHE A 118 -15.22 1.29 -16.20
CA PHE A 118 -16.67 1.47 -16.09
C PHE A 118 -17.39 1.79 -17.41
N SER A 119 -16.65 2.07 -18.49
CA SER A 119 -17.23 2.31 -19.81
C SER A 119 -17.25 1.05 -20.68
N TYR A 120 -16.35 0.10 -20.44
CA TYR A 120 -16.18 -1.09 -21.26
C TYR A 120 -16.74 -2.37 -20.65
N HIS A 121 -16.77 -2.46 -19.32
CA HIS A 121 -17.21 -3.66 -18.60
C HIS A 121 -18.36 -3.35 -17.66
N THR A 122 -19.31 -4.28 -17.57
CA THR A 122 -20.36 -4.26 -16.56
C THR A 122 -19.88 -5.06 -15.36
N PHE A 123 -19.88 -4.43 -14.19
CA PHE A 123 -19.47 -5.06 -12.94
C PHE A 123 -20.66 -5.17 -11.98
N PRO A 124 -21.35 -6.32 -11.94
CA PRO A 124 -22.46 -6.52 -11.02
C PRO A 124 -21.97 -6.39 -9.57
N LEU A 125 -22.70 -5.64 -8.73
CA LEU A 125 -22.29 -5.39 -7.34
C LEU A 125 -22.12 -6.67 -6.52
N GLN A 126 -22.84 -7.74 -6.86
CA GLN A 126 -22.73 -9.07 -6.25
C GLN A 126 -21.33 -9.69 -6.41
N THR A 127 -20.59 -9.27 -7.45
CA THR A 127 -19.23 -9.74 -7.76
C THR A 127 -18.14 -8.83 -7.20
N MET A 128 -18.52 -7.76 -6.48
CA MET A 128 -17.57 -6.79 -5.96
C MET A 128 -16.52 -7.48 -5.09
N MET A 129 -15.26 -7.24 -5.45
CA MET A 129 -14.10 -7.65 -4.67
C MET A 129 -13.26 -6.42 -4.29
N PRO A 130 -12.57 -6.44 -3.14
CA PRO A 130 -11.71 -5.34 -2.71
C PRO A 130 -10.63 -4.91 -3.70
N SER A 131 -10.27 -5.77 -4.67
CA SER A 131 -9.36 -5.43 -5.76
C SER A 131 -9.83 -4.24 -6.61
N TRP A 132 -11.13 -3.92 -6.64
CA TRP A 132 -11.67 -2.77 -7.36
C TRP A 132 -11.20 -1.41 -6.81
N ILE A 133 -10.61 -1.41 -5.61
CA ILE A 133 -9.99 -0.24 -4.96
C ILE A 133 -8.57 0.02 -5.52
N LEU A 134 -7.91 -1.00 -6.06
CA LEU A 134 -6.51 -0.92 -6.47
C LEU A 134 -6.20 0.23 -7.44
N PRO A 135 -7.05 0.62 -8.41
CA PRO A 135 -6.76 1.75 -9.29
C PRO A 135 -6.53 3.09 -8.56
N ALA A 136 -7.26 3.36 -7.47
CA ALA A 136 -7.05 4.56 -6.64
C ALA A 136 -5.90 4.39 -5.63
N PHE A 137 -5.45 3.18 -5.37
CA PHE A 137 -4.49 2.91 -4.30
C PHE A 137 -3.12 3.56 -4.55
N PRO A 138 -2.54 3.55 -5.77
CA PRO A 138 -1.28 4.23 -6.03
C PRO A 138 -1.30 5.72 -5.73
N ILE A 139 -2.30 6.47 -6.21
CA ILE A 139 -2.36 7.92 -5.99
C ILE A 139 -2.47 8.23 -4.49
N MET A 140 -3.18 7.38 -3.74
CA MET A 140 -3.22 7.44 -2.28
C MET A 140 -1.81 7.39 -1.65
N LEU A 141 -0.94 6.48 -2.11
CA LEU A 141 0.41 6.33 -1.55
C LEU A 141 1.33 7.53 -1.77
N SER A 142 0.94 8.53 -2.58
CA SER A 142 1.64 9.82 -2.63
C SER A 142 1.74 10.44 -1.23
N GLY A 143 0.70 10.32 -0.39
CA GLY A 143 0.76 10.77 1.00
C GLY A 143 1.76 9.99 1.85
N THR A 144 1.91 8.68 1.63
CA THR A 144 2.93 7.88 2.33
C THR A 144 4.35 8.20 1.88
N ILE A 145 4.55 8.56 0.60
CA ILE A 145 5.84 9.04 0.08
C ILE A 145 6.17 10.39 0.69
N ALA A 146 5.21 11.33 0.71
CA ALA A 146 5.38 12.62 1.36
C ALA A 146 5.72 12.47 2.84
N SER A 147 5.00 11.62 3.57
CA SER A 147 5.27 11.24 4.96
C SER A 147 6.69 10.71 5.19
N ALA A 148 7.24 9.95 4.25
CA ALA A 148 8.58 9.39 4.35
C ALA A 148 9.70 10.37 3.97
N ALA A 149 9.42 11.38 3.15
CA ALA A 149 10.45 12.23 2.53
C ALA A 149 10.44 13.68 3.00
N SER A 150 9.30 14.25 3.42
CA SER A 150 9.16 15.68 3.68
C SER A 150 10.09 16.20 4.78
N ALA A 151 10.37 15.39 5.80
CA ALA A 151 11.24 15.76 6.92
C ALA A 151 12.70 16.04 6.50
N TYR A 152 13.14 15.57 5.33
CA TYR A 152 14.50 15.82 4.81
C TYR A 152 14.54 16.93 3.75
N GLN A 153 13.39 17.54 3.45
CA GLN A 153 13.26 18.57 2.43
C GLN A 153 13.36 19.97 3.04
N PRO A 154 13.90 20.96 2.30
CA PRO A 154 13.78 22.35 2.72
C PRO A 154 12.30 22.77 2.77
N ALA A 155 11.95 23.74 3.61
CA ALA A 155 10.56 24.16 3.83
C ALA A 155 9.79 24.51 2.54
N VAL A 156 10.48 25.09 1.55
CA VAL A 156 9.92 25.44 0.24
C VAL A 156 9.45 24.23 -0.56
N SER A 157 10.09 23.07 -0.38
CA SER A 157 9.73 21.80 -1.04
C SER A 157 8.86 20.93 -0.14
N ALA A 158 9.13 20.89 1.16
CA ALA A 158 8.40 20.09 2.14
C ALA A 158 6.91 20.45 2.18
N THR A 159 6.59 21.76 2.24
CA THR A 159 5.20 22.23 2.38
C THR A 159 4.33 21.84 1.17
N PRO A 160 4.73 22.13 -0.10
CA PRO A 160 3.97 21.66 -1.27
C PRO A 160 3.82 20.14 -1.34
N MET A 161 4.88 19.38 -1.00
CA MET A 161 4.82 17.92 -0.97
C MET A 161 3.81 17.42 0.07
N ILE A 162 3.75 18.04 1.25
CA ILE A 162 2.78 17.70 2.30
C ILE A 162 1.35 18.06 1.86
N VAL A 163 1.14 19.24 1.29
CA VAL A 163 -0.18 19.67 0.81
C VAL A 163 -0.69 18.70 -0.28
N ALA A 164 0.13 18.42 -1.29
CA ALA A 164 -0.20 17.46 -2.34
C ALA A 164 -0.39 16.04 -1.78
N GLY A 165 0.46 15.64 -0.83
CA GLY A 165 0.36 14.36 -0.13
C GLY A 165 -0.98 14.20 0.59
N ILE A 166 -1.45 15.21 1.32
CA ILE A 166 -2.77 15.22 1.97
C ILE A 166 -3.89 15.15 0.91
N THR A 167 -3.80 15.94 -0.16
CA THR A 167 -4.79 15.94 -1.25
C THR A 167 -4.95 14.56 -1.88
N PHE A 168 -3.84 13.93 -2.28
CA PHE A 168 -3.89 12.66 -2.99
C PHE A 168 -4.16 11.47 -2.06
N GLN A 169 -3.69 11.50 -0.82
CA GLN A 169 -4.09 10.55 0.22
C GLN A 169 -5.60 10.61 0.48
N GLY A 170 -6.14 11.83 0.61
CA GLY A 170 -7.57 12.07 0.81
C GLY A 170 -8.40 11.55 -0.36
N LEU A 171 -8.01 11.83 -1.60
CA LEU A 171 -8.67 11.31 -2.80
C LEU A 171 -8.79 9.77 -2.77
N GLY A 172 -7.67 9.08 -2.51
CA GLY A 172 -7.65 7.63 -2.44
C GLY A 172 -8.50 7.05 -1.31
N LEU A 173 -8.48 7.67 -0.13
CA LEU A 173 -9.32 7.27 1.00
C LEU A 173 -10.81 7.48 0.69
N CYS A 174 -11.19 8.60 0.09
CA CYS A 174 -12.58 8.89 -0.29
C CYS A 174 -13.12 7.85 -1.28
N ILE A 175 -12.34 7.51 -2.31
CA ILE A 175 -12.72 6.44 -3.26
C ILE A 175 -12.84 5.09 -2.54
N SER A 176 -11.92 4.78 -1.63
CA SER A 176 -11.97 3.56 -0.83
C SER A 176 -13.25 3.47 0.00
N PHE A 177 -13.71 4.57 0.62
CA PHE A 177 -14.96 4.58 1.38
C PHE A 177 -16.20 4.31 0.50
N MET A 178 -16.27 4.89 -0.70
CA MET A 178 -17.35 4.60 -1.64
C MET A 178 -17.35 3.11 -2.04
N MET A 179 -16.17 2.55 -2.31
CA MET A 179 -16.03 1.12 -2.62
C MET A 179 -16.34 0.21 -1.42
N TYR A 180 -16.03 0.62 -0.19
CA TYR A 180 -16.37 -0.14 1.01
C TYR A 180 -17.88 -0.25 1.22
N ALA A 181 -18.65 0.79 0.90
CA ALA A 181 -20.11 0.69 0.95
C ALA A 181 -20.63 -0.42 0.03
N HIS A 182 -20.11 -0.50 -1.19
CA HIS A 182 -20.44 -1.59 -2.12
C HIS A 182 -19.95 -2.96 -1.66
N TYR A 183 -18.73 -3.04 -1.11
CA TYR A 183 -18.18 -4.29 -0.58
C TYR A 183 -19.02 -4.84 0.58
N ILE A 184 -19.41 -3.99 1.52
CA ILE A 184 -20.26 -4.38 2.65
C ILE A 184 -21.64 -4.78 2.14
N GLY A 185 -22.22 -4.03 1.20
CA GLY A 185 -23.47 -4.42 0.53
C GLY A 185 -23.38 -5.81 -0.12
N ARG A 186 -22.28 -6.09 -0.83
CA ARG A 186 -22.01 -7.40 -1.43
C ARG A 186 -21.93 -8.49 -0.37
N LEU A 187 -21.24 -8.25 0.75
CA LEU A 187 -21.17 -9.21 1.86
C LEU A 187 -22.54 -9.46 2.50
N MET A 188 -23.41 -8.44 2.59
CA MET A 188 -24.76 -8.57 3.10
C MET A 188 -25.68 -9.38 2.17
N GLU A 189 -25.55 -9.19 0.86
CA GLU A 189 -26.41 -9.83 -0.13
C GLU A 189 -25.94 -11.26 -0.48
N THR A 190 -24.64 -11.45 -0.66
CA THR A 190 -24.06 -12.70 -1.21
C THR A 190 -23.18 -13.48 -0.23
N GLY A 191 -22.89 -12.92 0.95
CA GLY A 191 -22.03 -13.54 1.95
C GLY A 191 -20.53 -13.37 1.69
N ILE A 192 -19.68 -14.14 2.36
CA ILE A 192 -18.21 -14.08 2.23
C ILE A 192 -17.77 -14.73 0.90
N PRO A 193 -16.72 -14.24 0.20
CA PRO A 193 -16.23 -14.88 -1.03
C PRO A 193 -15.83 -16.35 -0.86
N SER A 194 -15.68 -17.07 -1.98
CA SER A 194 -15.09 -18.42 -2.03
C SER A 194 -13.71 -18.44 -1.35
N SER A 195 -13.32 -19.59 -0.78
CA SER A 195 -12.07 -19.75 -0.01
C SER A 195 -10.86 -19.17 -0.73
N GLU A 196 -10.75 -19.41 -2.03
CA GLU A 196 -9.63 -19.00 -2.89
C GLU A 196 -9.50 -17.46 -3.04
N HIS A 197 -10.58 -16.71 -2.80
CA HIS A 197 -10.60 -15.26 -2.92
C HIS A 197 -10.53 -14.53 -1.58
N ARG A 198 -10.66 -15.24 -0.45
CA ARG A 198 -10.64 -14.64 0.90
C ARG A 198 -9.34 -13.93 1.25
N PRO A 199 -8.14 -14.34 0.79
CA PRO A 199 -6.92 -13.56 1.01
C PRO A 199 -7.03 -12.14 0.44
N GLY A 200 -7.75 -11.94 -0.65
CA GLY A 200 -8.01 -10.62 -1.24
C GLY A 200 -8.79 -9.67 -0.33
N MET A 201 -9.51 -10.18 0.68
CA MET A 201 -10.25 -9.35 1.65
C MET A 201 -9.34 -8.43 2.46
N PHE A 202 -8.05 -8.79 2.62
CA PHE A 202 -7.09 -7.95 3.33
C PHE A 202 -6.75 -6.64 2.61
N ILE A 203 -7.11 -6.47 1.33
CA ILE A 203 -6.92 -5.19 0.62
C ILE A 203 -7.64 -4.04 1.37
N CYS A 204 -8.81 -4.30 1.98
CA CYS A 204 -9.56 -3.30 2.76
C CYS A 204 -8.83 -2.83 4.04
N VAL A 205 -7.83 -3.56 4.51
CA VAL A 205 -6.99 -3.15 5.66
C VAL A 205 -6.14 -1.94 5.27
N GLY A 206 -5.69 -1.90 4.02
CA GLY A 206 -4.68 -0.98 3.52
C GLY A 206 -5.07 0.50 3.59
N PRO A 207 -6.15 0.94 2.90
CA PRO A 207 -6.49 2.36 2.81
C PRO A 207 -6.58 3.13 4.14
N PRO A 208 -7.33 2.66 5.15
CA PRO A 208 -7.35 3.34 6.44
C PRO A 208 -5.99 3.33 7.16
N ALA A 209 -5.25 2.21 7.12
CA ALA A 209 -3.94 2.11 7.76
C ALA A 209 -2.89 3.03 7.13
N PHE A 210 -2.74 3.01 5.80
CA PHE A 210 -1.79 3.86 5.10
C PHE A 210 -2.17 5.34 5.24
N THR A 211 -3.45 5.66 5.35
CA THR A 211 -3.88 7.04 5.63
C THR A 211 -3.50 7.48 7.04
N CYS A 212 -3.68 6.63 8.04
CA CYS A 212 -3.18 6.89 9.40
C CYS A 212 -1.66 7.16 9.41
N LEU A 213 -0.88 6.29 8.74
CA LEU A 213 0.56 6.46 8.59
C LEU A 213 0.93 7.78 7.88
N ALA A 214 0.24 8.09 6.79
CA ALA A 214 0.52 9.27 5.97
C ALA A 214 0.22 10.56 6.73
N LEU A 215 -0.97 10.69 7.33
CA LEU A 215 -1.38 11.89 8.06
C LEU A 215 -0.41 12.22 9.20
N ILE A 216 -0.10 11.23 10.04
CA ILE A 216 0.77 11.44 11.19
C ILE A 216 2.20 11.78 10.74
N GLY A 217 2.75 11.04 9.76
CA GLY A 217 4.13 11.29 9.33
C GLY A 217 4.29 12.61 8.57
N MET A 218 3.30 13.01 7.74
CA MET A 218 3.30 14.33 7.10
C MET A 218 3.20 15.45 8.15
N ALA A 219 2.36 15.32 9.18
CA ALA A 219 2.27 16.30 10.25
C ALA A 219 3.58 16.42 11.05
N ASN A 220 4.28 15.30 11.27
CA ASN A 220 5.60 15.33 11.91
C ASN A 220 6.66 16.02 11.03
N GLY A 221 6.55 15.87 9.70
CA GLY A 221 7.46 16.46 8.70
C GLY A 221 7.17 17.92 8.34
N LEU A 222 6.17 18.58 8.94
CA LEU A 222 5.95 20.01 8.77
C LEU A 222 7.19 20.81 9.24
N PRO A 223 7.64 21.83 8.48
CA PRO A 223 8.83 22.59 8.84
C PRO A 223 8.61 23.44 10.09
N GLU A 224 9.70 23.84 10.74
CA GLU A 224 9.65 24.84 11.81
C GLU A 224 9.14 26.19 11.27
N GLY A 225 8.31 26.87 12.06
CA GLY A 225 7.66 28.11 11.63
C GLY A 225 6.56 27.94 10.59
N PHE A 226 6.12 26.71 10.30
CA PHE A 226 4.95 26.48 9.46
C PHE A 226 3.72 27.18 10.03
N SER A 227 3.12 28.06 9.23
CA SER A 227 1.84 28.71 9.52
C SER A 227 0.96 28.61 8.27
N LEU A 228 -0.22 28.03 8.46
CA LEU A 228 -1.25 27.87 7.44
C LEU A 228 -2.14 29.13 7.37
N LEU A 229 -2.49 29.70 8.52
CA LEU A 229 -3.41 30.85 8.62
C LEU A 229 -2.70 32.20 8.66
N GLY A 230 -1.39 32.22 8.95
CA GLY A 230 -0.58 33.43 9.00
C GLY A 230 -0.85 34.31 10.22
N ASP A 231 -1.57 33.82 11.23
CA ASP A 231 -1.86 34.53 12.47
C ASP A 231 -0.82 34.24 13.56
N ALA A 232 -0.38 35.29 14.25
CA ALA A 232 0.77 35.22 15.17
C ALA A 232 0.49 34.49 16.51
N GLY A 233 -0.70 33.91 16.68
CA GLY A 233 -1.19 33.41 17.97
C GLY A 233 -1.33 31.88 18.10
N MET A 234 -1.28 31.12 17.00
CA MET A 234 -1.55 29.68 17.00
C MET A 234 -0.41 28.88 16.37
N ASP A 235 0.02 27.81 17.05
CA ASP A 235 0.95 26.83 16.48
C ASP A 235 0.18 25.86 15.58
N ASP A 236 -0.02 26.26 14.32
CA ASP A 236 -0.71 25.47 13.30
C ASP A 236 -0.11 24.07 13.13
N ARG A 237 1.21 23.94 13.28
CA ARG A 237 1.90 22.64 13.20
C ARG A 237 1.46 21.73 14.34
N HIS A 238 1.39 22.24 15.57
CA HIS A 238 0.89 21.47 16.71
C HIS A 238 -0.58 21.06 16.51
N VAL A 239 -1.43 22.00 16.07
CA VAL A 239 -2.85 21.73 15.79
C VAL A 239 -3.00 20.62 14.76
N LEU A 240 -2.31 20.72 13.62
CA LEU A 240 -2.34 19.70 12.58
C LEU A 240 -1.84 18.34 13.06
N ARG A 241 -0.84 18.31 13.97
CA ARG A 241 -0.36 17.06 14.57
C ARG A 241 -1.41 16.41 15.48
N VAL A 242 -2.11 17.19 16.31
CA VAL A 242 -3.20 16.69 17.16
C VAL A 242 -4.34 16.14 16.30
N LEU A 243 -4.72 16.87 15.24
CA LEU A 243 -5.73 16.42 14.28
C LEU A 243 -5.30 15.14 13.55
N ALA A 244 -4.05 15.06 13.09
CA ALA A 244 -3.53 13.87 12.41
C ALA A 244 -3.51 12.63 13.32
N ILE A 245 -3.14 12.78 14.60
CA ILE A 245 -3.16 11.68 15.57
C ILE A 245 -4.60 11.25 15.85
N SER A 246 -5.50 12.20 16.10
CA SER A 246 -6.92 11.94 16.36
C SER A 246 -7.56 11.24 15.17
N ALA A 247 -7.25 11.70 13.96
CA ALA A 247 -7.72 11.09 12.73
C ALA A 247 -7.14 9.69 12.51
N GLY A 248 -5.84 9.54 12.78
CA GLY A 248 -5.14 8.26 12.69
C GLY A 248 -5.71 7.19 13.61
N ILE A 249 -6.14 7.55 14.83
CA ILE A 249 -6.74 6.58 15.78
C ILE A 249 -8.05 6.00 15.24
N PHE A 250 -8.96 6.83 14.73
CA PHE A 250 -10.24 6.30 14.21
C PHE A 250 -10.03 5.47 12.94
N LEU A 251 -9.12 5.89 12.05
CA LEU A 251 -8.78 5.12 10.84
C LEU A 251 -8.11 3.80 11.19
N TRP A 252 -7.21 3.81 12.17
CA TRP A 252 -6.58 2.58 12.67
C TRP A 252 -7.62 1.58 13.16
N ALA A 253 -8.63 2.02 13.92
CA ALA A 253 -9.71 1.14 14.38
C ALA A 253 -10.48 0.50 13.22
N LEU A 254 -10.79 1.27 12.16
CA LEU A 254 -11.43 0.74 10.95
C LEU A 254 -10.55 -0.31 10.24
N SER A 255 -9.24 -0.06 10.15
CA SER A 255 -8.29 -1.00 9.56
C SER A 255 -8.23 -2.33 10.35
N VAL A 256 -8.18 -2.25 11.69
CA VAL A 256 -8.23 -3.42 12.57
C VAL A 256 -9.55 -4.19 12.40
N TRP A 257 -10.67 -3.50 12.24
CA TRP A 257 -11.95 -4.14 12.01
C TRP A 257 -11.97 -4.96 10.71
N PHE A 258 -11.51 -4.39 9.59
CA PHE A 258 -11.36 -5.13 8.33
C PHE A 258 -10.37 -6.29 8.44
N PHE A 259 -9.29 -6.11 9.19
CA PHE A 259 -8.32 -7.17 9.47
C PHE A 259 -8.99 -8.36 10.19
N CYS A 260 -9.78 -8.09 11.22
CA CYS A 260 -10.52 -9.13 11.96
C CYS A 260 -11.49 -9.89 11.05
N ILE A 261 -12.20 -9.19 10.16
CA ILE A 261 -13.10 -9.84 9.19
C ILE A 261 -12.32 -10.73 8.23
N ALA A 262 -11.22 -10.24 7.68
CA ALA A 262 -10.40 -11.00 6.74
C ALA A 262 -9.77 -12.24 7.39
N VAL A 263 -9.20 -12.10 8.60
CA VAL A 263 -8.67 -13.22 9.38
C VAL A 263 -9.76 -14.24 9.69
N GLY A 264 -10.92 -13.80 10.21
CA GLY A 264 -12.03 -14.70 10.51
C GLY A 264 -12.55 -15.43 9.27
N SER A 265 -12.54 -14.77 8.12
CA SER A 265 -12.96 -15.37 6.84
C SER A 265 -11.97 -16.44 6.36
N VAL A 266 -10.67 -16.15 6.35
CA VAL A 266 -9.63 -17.13 5.98
C VAL A 266 -9.57 -18.29 6.99
N ALA A 267 -9.68 -18.03 8.29
CA ALA A 267 -9.64 -19.08 9.31
C ALA A 267 -10.83 -20.06 9.21
N ARG A 268 -12.01 -19.59 8.80
CA ARG A 268 -13.21 -20.43 8.62
C ARG A 268 -13.15 -21.35 7.41
N ALA A 269 -12.55 -20.90 6.31
CA ALA A 269 -12.24 -21.76 5.17
C ALA A 269 -10.98 -21.23 4.49
N PRO A 270 -9.81 -21.81 4.81
CA PRO A 270 -8.55 -21.44 4.19
C PRO A 270 -8.56 -21.74 2.70
N PRO A 271 -7.88 -20.92 1.86
CA PRO A 271 -7.68 -21.25 0.45
C PRO A 271 -6.87 -22.55 0.33
N HIS A 272 -7.25 -23.39 -0.62
CA HIS A 272 -6.55 -24.64 -0.90
C HIS A 272 -5.49 -24.47 -1.99
N ASP A 273 -5.78 -23.65 -2.99
CA ASP A 273 -4.91 -23.39 -4.12
C ASP A 273 -4.22 -22.03 -3.97
N PHE A 274 -2.98 -21.99 -4.44
CA PHE A 274 -2.19 -20.78 -4.35
C PHE A 274 -2.61 -19.81 -5.44
N HIS A 275 -3.04 -18.62 -5.02
CA HIS A 275 -3.36 -17.49 -5.88
C HIS A 275 -2.49 -16.29 -5.48
N LEU A 276 -2.15 -15.43 -6.44
CA LEU A 276 -1.37 -14.21 -6.23
C LEU A 276 -2.04 -13.26 -5.22
N ASN A 277 -3.36 -13.34 -5.07
CA ASN A 277 -4.10 -12.61 -4.04
C ASN A 277 -3.65 -12.93 -2.60
N TRP A 278 -2.92 -14.03 -2.36
CA TRP A 278 -2.34 -14.35 -1.05
C TRP A 278 -1.39 -13.26 -0.55
N TRP A 279 -0.76 -12.52 -1.47
CA TRP A 279 0.09 -11.38 -1.12
C TRP A 279 -0.66 -10.23 -0.44
N ALA A 280 -1.99 -10.16 -0.57
CA ALA A 280 -2.82 -9.22 0.19
C ALA A 280 -2.79 -9.50 1.70
N MET A 281 -2.44 -10.73 2.14
CA MET A 281 -2.21 -11.02 3.57
C MET A 281 -0.91 -10.40 4.11
N VAL A 282 -0.07 -9.79 3.26
CA VAL A 282 1.23 -9.23 3.66
C VAL A 282 1.26 -7.71 3.54
N PHE A 283 1.03 -7.16 2.34
CA PHE A 283 1.29 -5.75 2.08
C PHE A 283 0.35 -4.78 2.85
N PRO A 284 -0.99 -4.90 2.77
CA PRO A 284 -1.90 -4.14 3.62
C PRO A 284 -1.60 -4.23 5.12
N ASN A 285 -1.22 -5.42 5.59
CA ASN A 285 -0.89 -5.66 7.00
C ASN A 285 0.43 -5.02 7.41
N THR A 286 1.35 -4.83 6.48
CA THR A 286 2.54 -3.99 6.70
C THR A 286 2.12 -2.55 6.98
N GLY A 287 1.17 -2.01 6.21
CA GLY A 287 0.59 -0.69 6.44
C GLY A 287 -0.06 -0.56 7.81
N LEU A 288 -0.90 -1.53 8.20
CA LEU A 288 -1.53 -1.56 9.53
C LEU A 288 -0.48 -1.63 10.66
N THR A 289 0.56 -2.43 10.47
CA THR A 289 1.64 -2.55 11.47
C THR A 289 2.43 -1.24 11.58
N LEU A 290 2.78 -0.61 10.45
CA LEU A 290 3.44 0.70 10.44
C LEU A 290 2.57 1.79 11.08
N ALA A 291 1.27 1.81 10.79
CA ALA A 291 0.33 2.72 11.43
C ALA A 291 0.29 2.52 12.96
N THR A 292 0.28 1.26 13.42
CA THR A 292 0.32 0.91 14.84
C THR A 292 1.60 1.42 15.50
N ILE A 293 2.76 1.20 14.88
CA ILE A 293 4.06 1.69 15.38
C ILE A 293 4.10 3.22 15.42
N THR A 294 3.56 3.88 14.38
CA THR A 294 3.49 5.34 14.30
C THR A 294 2.59 5.92 15.39
N LEU A 295 1.42 5.33 15.64
CA LEU A 295 0.57 5.70 16.76
C LEU A 295 1.25 5.45 18.10
N ALA A 296 1.93 4.32 18.27
CA ALA A 296 2.65 3.98 19.49
C ALA A 296 3.70 5.04 19.85
N LYS A 297 4.43 5.53 18.84
CA LYS A 297 5.42 6.61 19.00
C LYS A 297 4.74 7.95 19.31
N SER A 298 3.67 8.29 18.60
CA SER A 298 2.94 9.55 18.81
C SER A 298 2.24 9.62 20.17
N LEU A 299 1.71 8.52 20.68
CA LEU A 299 1.07 8.40 21.99
C LEU A 299 2.07 8.11 23.12
N ASN A 300 3.36 7.94 22.79
CA ASN A 300 4.42 7.49 23.70
C ASN A 300 4.01 6.26 24.55
N SER A 301 3.36 5.28 23.93
CA SER A 301 2.83 4.09 24.62
C SER A 301 3.71 2.87 24.38
N ASP A 302 4.42 2.41 25.41
CA ASP A 302 5.28 1.22 25.32
C ASP A 302 4.49 -0.07 25.06
N ALA A 303 3.28 -0.18 25.60
CA ALA A 303 2.40 -1.32 25.30
C ALA A 303 2.09 -1.41 23.79
N PHE A 304 1.75 -0.28 23.16
CA PHE A 304 1.51 -0.24 21.71
C PHE A 304 2.79 -0.49 20.88
N LYS A 305 3.98 -0.12 21.39
CA LYS A 305 5.26 -0.43 20.73
C LYS A 305 5.49 -1.95 20.68
N TRP A 306 5.19 -2.66 21.77
CA TRP A 306 5.26 -4.13 21.80
C TRP A 306 4.22 -4.80 20.89
N VAL A 307 2.98 -4.27 20.84
CA VAL A 307 1.97 -4.73 19.88
C VAL A 307 2.47 -4.58 18.44
N GLY A 308 3.02 -3.42 18.09
CA GLY A 308 3.61 -3.20 16.76
C GLY A 308 4.76 -4.15 16.44
N THR A 309 5.59 -4.48 17.43
CA THR A 309 6.67 -5.47 17.29
C THR A 309 6.12 -6.88 17.04
N GLY A 310 5.13 -7.31 17.81
CA GLY A 310 4.47 -8.61 17.63
C GLY A 310 3.78 -8.73 16.26
N MET A 311 3.05 -7.69 15.84
CA MET A 311 2.46 -7.62 14.50
C MET A 311 3.53 -7.69 13.40
N SER A 312 4.71 -7.11 13.63
CA SER A 312 5.82 -7.17 12.67
C SER A 312 6.32 -8.60 12.48
N LEU A 313 6.44 -9.38 13.56
CA LEU A 313 6.79 -10.80 13.48
C LEU A 313 5.74 -11.61 12.72
N CYS A 314 4.45 -11.31 12.90
CA CYS A 314 3.37 -11.94 12.13
C CYS A 314 3.48 -11.62 10.63
N VAL A 315 3.75 -10.36 10.27
CA VAL A 315 3.92 -9.95 8.86
C VAL A 315 5.15 -10.60 8.23
N ILE A 316 6.28 -10.67 8.95
CA ILE A 316 7.49 -11.37 8.49
C ILE A 316 7.20 -12.85 8.25
N SER A 317 6.52 -13.50 9.20
CA SER A 317 6.16 -14.92 9.10
C SER A 317 5.24 -15.19 7.91
N MET A 318 4.23 -14.33 7.71
CA MET A 318 3.31 -14.40 6.57
C MET A 318 4.03 -14.14 5.25
N PHE A 319 4.96 -13.18 5.19
CA PHE A 319 5.79 -12.93 4.02
C PHE A 319 6.56 -14.20 3.62
N ILE A 320 7.25 -14.84 4.56
CA ILE A 320 8.03 -16.06 4.30
C ILE A 320 7.10 -17.18 3.81
N PHE A 321 5.96 -17.38 4.47
CA PHE A 321 4.97 -18.39 4.10
C PHE A 321 4.45 -18.19 2.66
N VAL A 322 3.99 -16.99 2.32
CA VAL A 322 3.46 -16.66 0.99
C VAL A 322 4.58 -16.73 -0.07
N PHE A 323 5.80 -16.30 0.25
CA PHE A 323 6.93 -16.36 -0.67
C PHE A 323 7.32 -17.80 -1.02
N VAL A 324 7.46 -18.68 -0.01
CA VAL A 324 7.71 -20.12 -0.23
C VAL A 324 6.58 -20.77 -1.02
N SER A 325 5.33 -20.39 -0.73
CA SER A 325 4.15 -20.90 -1.46
C SER A 325 4.16 -20.45 -2.92
N THR A 326 4.56 -19.21 -3.20
CA THR A 326 4.74 -18.67 -4.56
C THR A 326 5.78 -19.49 -5.32
N ILE A 327 6.96 -19.73 -4.72
CA ILE A 327 8.02 -20.54 -5.35
C ILE A 327 7.50 -21.95 -5.66
N ARG A 328 6.84 -22.60 -4.69
CA ARG A 328 6.25 -23.93 -4.87
C ARG A 328 5.22 -23.94 -5.99
N ALA A 329 4.36 -22.91 -6.10
CA ALA A 329 3.35 -22.80 -7.13
C ALA A 329 3.96 -22.68 -8.54
N VAL A 330 4.99 -21.85 -8.69
CA VAL A 330 5.75 -21.71 -9.95
C VAL A 330 6.40 -23.05 -10.32
N LEU A 331 7.09 -23.71 -9.38
CA LEU A 331 7.75 -25.00 -9.64
C LEU A 331 6.75 -26.11 -10.02
N LYS A 332 5.56 -26.10 -9.41
CA LYS A 332 4.47 -27.03 -9.74
C LYS A 332 3.68 -26.62 -10.99
N LYS A 333 4.00 -25.48 -11.61
CA LYS A 333 3.28 -24.92 -12.77
C LYS A 333 1.79 -24.71 -12.49
N SER A 334 1.45 -24.38 -11.24
CA SER A 334 0.08 -24.05 -10.85
C SER A 334 -0.26 -22.58 -11.05
N ILE A 335 0.74 -21.74 -11.29
CA ILE A 335 0.65 -20.34 -11.75
C ILE A 335 1.72 -20.13 -12.83
N VAL A 336 1.64 -19.03 -13.57
CA VAL A 336 2.54 -18.67 -14.68
C VAL A 336 2.70 -19.81 -15.71
N TRP A 337 1.59 -20.50 -15.99
CA TRP A 337 1.52 -21.64 -16.89
C TRP A 337 0.21 -21.58 -17.72
N PRO A 338 0.23 -21.95 -19.02
CA PRO A 338 -0.96 -21.87 -19.87
C PRO A 338 -2.18 -22.57 -19.26
N GLY A 339 -3.29 -21.82 -19.14
CA GLY A 339 -4.55 -22.32 -18.59
C GLY A 339 -4.59 -22.47 -17.06
N ARG A 340 -3.61 -21.91 -16.34
CA ARG A 340 -3.53 -21.97 -14.87
C ARG A 340 -3.48 -20.61 -14.18
N ASP A 341 -3.44 -19.53 -14.95
CA ASP A 341 -3.40 -18.16 -14.41
C ASP A 341 -4.82 -17.64 -14.08
N GLU A 342 -4.87 -16.60 -13.24
CA GLU A 342 -6.12 -16.03 -12.71
C GLU A 342 -6.97 -15.27 -13.75
N ASP A 343 -6.38 -15.01 -14.91
CA ASP A 343 -6.98 -14.40 -16.10
C ASP A 343 -7.77 -15.41 -16.95
N VAL A 344 -7.65 -16.72 -16.68
CA VAL A 344 -8.56 -17.71 -17.23
C VAL A 344 -9.95 -17.41 -16.67
N SER A 345 -10.78 -16.76 -17.46
CA SER A 345 -12.17 -16.56 -17.14
C SER A 345 -12.81 -17.94 -17.02
N GLU A 346 -13.30 -18.28 -15.83
CA GLU A 346 -14.23 -19.40 -15.61
C GLU A 346 -15.61 -19.11 -16.25
N LEU A 347 -15.64 -18.33 -17.34
CA LEU A 347 -16.82 -18.18 -18.15
C LEU A 347 -16.91 -19.47 -18.98
N PHE A 348 -17.93 -20.26 -18.66
CA PHE A 348 -18.34 -21.55 -19.23
C PHE A 348 -17.82 -22.81 -18.50
N GLU A 349 -18.35 -23.05 -17.30
CA GLU A 349 -19.04 -24.33 -17.00
C GLU A 349 -20.45 -24.06 -16.45
#